data_AF-A0A7J3WZU2-F1
#
_entry.id   AF-A0A7J3WZU2-F1
#
_cell.length_a   1.000
_cell.length_b   1.000
_cell.length_c   1.000
_cell.angle_alpha   90.00
_cell.angle_beta   90.00
_cell.angle_gamma   90.00
#
_symmetry.space_group_name_H-M   'P 1'
#
loop_
_entity.id
_entity.type
_entity.pdbx_description
1 polymer ?
#
loop_
_entity_poly.entity_id
_entity_poly.type
_entity_poly.pdbx_seq_one_letter_code
_entity_poly.pdbx_strand_id
1 'polypeptide(L)'
;MVAGEEGGNIHEKYRVRRMVKNASIINLTISIIWTLIIVFPLEPFSILLRIIVGGGPGVWFLLAYLLHLIVGYGGFTCLSFLYYLIEEEREVELNNKLIMAGFYLLFIGVNITLITLAAAGAVGGYYLNIMHAPVEDVRSILEPMVNPIRLLSLITIVGALILLIPVYRTFARK
;
A
#
# COMPACT_ATOMS: atom_id res chain seq x y z
N MET A 1 22.71 47.40 2.98
CA MET A 1 22.51 46.11 3.68
C MET A 1 21.02 45.83 3.72
N VAL A 2 20.52 45.00 2.80
CA VAL A 2 19.17 44.45 2.88
C VAL A 2 19.36 42.94 2.74
N ALA A 3 19.33 42.26 3.89
CA ALA A 3 19.24 40.81 3.96
C ALA A 3 17.79 40.44 3.63
N GLY A 4 17.52 40.18 2.35
CA GLY A 4 16.21 39.81 1.85
C GLY A 4 16.20 38.33 1.49
N GLU A 5 15.44 37.55 2.27
CA GLU A 5 14.68 36.39 1.81
C GLU A 5 15.44 35.19 1.19
N GLU A 6 16.37 34.58 1.93
CA GLU A 6 16.80 33.18 1.68
C GLU A 6 16.17 32.20 2.70
N GLY A 7 14.98 32.53 3.18
CA GLY A 7 14.20 31.72 4.12
C GLY A 7 13.21 30.77 3.43
N GLY A 8 13.54 30.27 2.23
CA GLY A 8 12.77 29.20 1.60
C GLY A 8 12.67 28.03 2.56
N ASN A 9 11.48 27.84 3.14
CA ASN A 9 11.26 27.05 4.34
C ASN A 9 11.81 25.63 4.16
N ILE A 10 12.93 25.30 4.81
CA ILE A 10 13.60 23.99 4.75
C ILE A 10 12.60 22.85 5.04
N HIS A 11 11.54 23.15 5.81
CA HIS A 11 10.45 22.22 6.06
C HIS A 11 9.62 21.86 4.82
N GLU A 12 9.47 22.76 3.86
CA GLU A 12 8.75 22.51 2.61
C GLU A 12 9.59 21.69 1.63
N LYS A 13 10.91 21.92 1.57
CA LYS A 13 11.84 21.17 0.72
C LYS A 13 11.79 19.66 0.99
N TYR A 14 11.75 19.24 2.26
CA TYR A 14 11.71 17.81 2.65
C TYR A 14 10.31 17.29 3.00
N ARG A 15 9.23 18.03 2.66
CA ARG A 15 7.87 17.65 3.06
C ARG A 15 7.44 16.31 2.46
N VAL A 16 7.65 16.14 1.16
CA VAL A 16 7.27 14.95 0.41
C VAL A 16 8.03 13.72 0.91
N ARG A 17 9.36 13.82 1.02
CA ARG A 17 10.20 12.74 1.56
C ARG A 17 9.71 12.28 2.93
N ARG A 18 9.45 13.22 3.86
CA ARG A 18 8.95 12.90 5.21
C ARG A 18 7.60 12.20 5.17
N MET A 19 6.68 12.66 4.33
CA MET A 19 5.36 12.05 4.17
C MET A 19 5.46 10.60 3.71
N VAL A 20 6.25 10.32 2.67
CA VAL A 20 6.44 8.96 2.13
C VAL A 20 7.14 8.05 3.14
N LYS A 21 8.15 8.58 3.87
CA LYS A 21 8.82 7.86 4.97
C LYS A 21 7.82 7.47 6.07
N ASN A 22 6.97 8.41 6.48
CA ASN A 22 5.98 8.15 7.53
C ASN A 22 4.97 7.10 7.08
N ALA A 23 4.52 7.10 5.82
CA ALA A 23 3.69 6.04 5.26
C ALA A 23 4.36 4.66 5.30
N SER A 24 5.65 4.59 4.97
CA SER A 24 6.42 3.35 5.09
C SER A 24 6.44 2.82 6.54
N ILE A 25 6.68 3.70 7.53
CA ILE A 25 6.66 3.31 8.96
C ILE A 25 5.27 2.84 9.40
N ILE A 26 4.20 3.50 8.93
CA ILE A 26 2.82 3.09 9.22
C ILE A 26 2.54 1.70 8.62
N ASN A 27 2.89 1.49 7.35
CA ASN A 27 2.70 0.20 6.68
C ASN A 27 3.54 -0.91 7.34
N LEU A 28 4.74 -0.61 7.83
CA LEU A 28 5.53 -1.57 8.62
C LEU A 28 4.80 -1.96 9.90
N THR A 29 4.33 -0.97 10.67
CA THR A 29 3.58 -1.20 11.92
C THR A 29 2.34 -2.06 11.67
N ILE A 30 1.56 -1.74 10.64
CA ILE A 30 0.38 -2.53 10.24
C ILE A 30 0.80 -3.95 9.86
N SER A 31 1.89 -4.12 9.10
CA SER A 31 2.37 -5.44 8.70
C SER A 31 2.84 -6.28 9.89
N ILE A 32 3.45 -5.66 10.90
CA ILE A 32 3.82 -6.34 12.16
C ILE A 32 2.55 -6.83 12.87
N ILE A 33 1.55 -5.96 13.03
CA ILE A 33 0.26 -6.33 13.65
C ILE A 33 -0.41 -7.46 12.87
N TRP A 34 -0.44 -7.37 11.54
CA TRP A 34 -1.02 -8.39 10.67
C TRP A 34 -0.25 -9.72 10.78
N THR A 35 1.08 -9.68 10.87
CA THR A 35 1.90 -10.88 11.11
C THR A 35 1.54 -11.52 12.45
N LEU A 36 1.41 -10.72 13.51
CA LEU A 36 0.99 -11.22 14.82
C LEU A 36 -0.39 -11.88 14.72
N ILE A 37 -1.36 -11.25 14.06
CA ILE A 37 -2.70 -11.79 13.84
C ILE A 37 -2.68 -13.15 13.12
N ILE A 38 -1.72 -13.40 12.21
CA ILE A 38 -1.60 -14.66 11.48
C ILE A 38 -0.93 -15.75 12.32
N VAL A 39 0.14 -15.39 13.03
CA VAL A 39 1.02 -16.35 13.73
C VAL A 39 0.50 -16.68 15.14
N PHE A 40 -0.33 -15.82 15.72
CA PHE A 40 -0.78 -16.00 17.09
C PHE A 40 -1.66 -17.26 17.23
N PRO A 41 -1.28 -18.22 18.08
CA PRO A 41 -1.90 -19.55 18.10
C PRO A 41 -3.23 -19.62 18.86
N LEU A 42 -3.69 -18.53 19.48
CA LEU A 42 -4.94 -18.50 20.24
C LEU A 42 -6.14 -18.16 19.34
N GLU A 43 -7.31 -18.72 19.64
CA GLU A 43 -8.55 -18.33 18.96
C GLU A 43 -8.89 -16.85 19.22
N PRO A 44 -9.44 -16.11 18.23
CA PRO A 44 -9.86 -16.56 16.89
C PRO A 44 -8.74 -16.56 15.83
N PHE A 45 -7.51 -16.20 16.19
CA PHE A 45 -6.39 -16.01 15.24
C PHE A 45 -5.94 -17.31 14.56
N SER A 46 -6.03 -18.44 15.27
CA SER A 46 -5.75 -19.76 14.72
C SER A 46 -6.64 -20.15 13.51
N ILE A 47 -7.81 -19.52 13.36
CA ILE A 47 -8.73 -19.75 12.24
C ILE A 47 -8.12 -19.23 10.92
N LEU A 48 -7.40 -18.11 10.95
CA LEU A 48 -6.79 -17.53 9.76
C LEU A 48 -5.76 -18.46 9.15
N LEU A 49 -4.95 -19.13 9.98
CA LEU A 49 -3.98 -20.11 9.51
C LEU A 49 -4.67 -21.30 8.82
N ARG A 50 -5.77 -21.80 9.39
CA ARG A 50 -6.56 -22.89 8.78
C ARG A 50 -7.16 -22.48 7.44
N ILE A 51 -7.67 -21.24 7.35
CA ILE A 51 -8.20 -20.67 6.12
C ILE A 51 -7.10 -20.57 5.05
N ILE A 52 -5.90 -20.12 5.41
CA ILE A 52 -4.76 -20.00 4.48
C ILE A 52 -4.32 -21.39 4.00
N VAL A 53 -4.16 -22.36 4.90
CA VAL A 53 -3.73 -23.73 4.58
C VAL A 53 -4.78 -24.47 3.75
N GLY A 54 -6.07 -24.23 4.00
CA GLY A 54 -7.16 -24.80 3.20
C GLY A 54 -7.19 -24.31 1.74
N GLY A 55 -6.48 -23.23 1.43
CA GLY A 55 -6.36 -22.71 0.08
C GLY A 55 -7.61 -21.98 -0.43
N GLY A 56 -7.76 -21.90 -1.76
CA GLY A 56 -8.87 -21.20 -2.40
C GLY A 56 -8.89 -19.70 -2.05
N PRO A 57 -10.02 -19.15 -1.58
CA PRO A 57 -10.09 -17.74 -1.17
C PRO A 57 -9.10 -17.38 -0.05
N GLY A 58 -8.72 -18.32 0.81
CA GLY A 58 -7.73 -18.07 1.87
C GLY A 58 -6.37 -17.61 1.35
N VAL A 59 -6.02 -17.98 0.11
CA VAL A 59 -4.80 -17.50 -0.57
C VAL A 59 -4.87 -16.00 -0.85
N TRP A 60 -6.06 -15.43 -1.08
CA TRP A 60 -6.21 -13.99 -1.32
C TRP A 60 -5.86 -13.17 -0.08
N PHE A 61 -6.16 -13.70 1.11
CA PHE A 61 -5.76 -13.08 2.37
C PHE A 61 -4.24 -13.08 2.52
N LEU A 62 -3.59 -14.22 2.27
CA LEU A 62 -2.13 -14.31 2.32
C LEU A 62 -1.48 -13.40 1.28
N LEU A 63 -2.02 -13.36 0.06
CA LEU A 63 -1.56 -12.50 -1.01
C LEU A 63 -1.66 -11.02 -0.62
N ALA A 64 -2.77 -10.61 -0.01
CA ALA A 64 -2.96 -9.25 0.46
C ALA A 64 -1.91 -8.86 1.51
N TYR A 65 -1.65 -9.75 2.48
CA TYR A 65 -0.61 -9.57 3.48
C TYR A 65 0.79 -9.42 2.85
N LEU A 66 1.17 -10.32 1.94
CA LEU A 66 2.48 -10.28 1.29
C LEU A 66 2.66 -9.02 0.43
N LEU A 67 1.62 -8.63 -0.33
CA LEU A 67 1.63 -7.39 -1.08
C LEU A 67 1.69 -6.16 -0.16
N HIS A 68 1.08 -6.22 1.02
CA HIS A 68 1.16 -5.12 1.99
C HIS A 68 2.59 -4.95 2.52
N LEU A 69 3.30 -6.05 2.79
CA LEU A 69 4.72 -6.01 3.14
C LEU A 69 5.60 -5.49 2.00
N ILE A 70 5.43 -6.06 0.79
CA ILE A 70 6.30 -5.73 -0.35
C ILE A 70 6.01 -4.33 -0.88
N VAL A 71 4.76 -4.02 -1.19
CA VAL A 71 4.37 -2.74 -1.81
C VAL A 71 4.16 -1.67 -0.74
N GLY A 72 3.45 -2.00 0.34
CA GLY A 72 3.14 -1.05 1.42
C GLY A 72 4.37 -0.64 2.24
N TYR A 73 5.15 -1.58 2.75
CA TYR A 73 6.39 -1.23 3.44
C TYR A 73 7.53 -1.00 2.44
N GLY A 74 7.95 -2.06 1.72
CA GLY A 74 9.13 -2.03 0.85
C GLY A 74 9.03 -0.98 -0.26
N GLY A 75 7.89 -0.90 -0.95
CA GLY A 75 7.66 0.06 -2.04
C GLY A 75 7.75 1.51 -1.56
N PHE A 76 7.10 1.85 -0.45
CA PHE A 76 7.18 3.21 0.12
C PHE A 76 8.58 3.53 0.69
N THR A 77 9.31 2.55 1.23
CA THR A 77 10.72 2.74 1.60
C THR A 77 11.56 3.08 0.37
N CYS A 78 11.41 2.32 -0.72
CA CYS A 78 12.12 2.55 -1.98
C CYS A 78 11.81 3.92 -2.56
N LEU A 79 10.54 4.34 -2.55
CA LEU A 79 10.13 5.68 -3.01
C LEU A 79 10.71 6.79 -2.14
N SER A 80 10.72 6.62 -0.82
CA SER A 80 11.32 7.59 0.10
C SER A 80 12.83 7.74 -0.15
N PHE A 81 13.52 6.63 -0.39
CA PHE A 81 14.94 6.61 -0.73
C PHE A 81 15.20 7.25 -2.10
N LEU A 82 14.38 6.95 -3.11
CA LEU A 82 14.48 7.56 -4.44
C LEU A 82 14.34 9.08 -4.39
N TYR A 83 13.38 9.59 -3.62
CA TYR A 83 13.23 11.04 -3.44
C TYR A 83 14.39 11.67 -2.70
N TYR A 84 14.97 10.98 -1.71
CA TYR A 84 16.20 11.42 -1.08
C TYR A 84 17.35 11.56 -2.08
N LEU A 85 17.58 10.54 -2.93
CA LEU A 85 18.63 10.60 -3.95
C LEU A 85 18.42 11.76 -4.93
N ILE A 86 17.17 12.01 -5.36
CA ILE A 86 16.88 13.10 -6.30
C ILE A 86 17.08 14.48 -5.65
N GLU A 87 16.60 14.66 -4.42
CA GLU A 87 16.71 15.93 -3.69
C GLU A 87 18.18 16.27 -3.36
N GLU A 88 18.99 15.26 -3.02
CA GLU A 88 20.38 15.43 -2.58
C GLU A 88 21.39 15.45 -3.75
N GLU A 89 21.31 14.49 -4.68
CA GLU A 89 22.33 14.35 -5.74
C GLU A 89 22.10 15.28 -6.92
N ARG A 90 20.86 15.67 -7.20
CA ARG A 90 20.52 16.54 -8.35
C ARG A 90 20.18 17.96 -7.95
N GLU A 91 20.08 18.25 -6.64
CA GLU A 91 19.67 19.54 -6.10
C GLU A 91 18.35 20.08 -6.71
N VAL A 92 17.48 19.19 -7.18
CA VAL A 92 16.21 19.55 -7.82
C VAL A 92 15.08 19.52 -6.80
N GLU A 93 14.35 20.63 -6.69
CA GLU A 93 13.07 20.65 -5.98
C GLU A 93 11.99 19.93 -6.80
N LEU A 94 11.43 18.88 -6.21
CA LEU A 94 10.36 18.11 -6.81
C LEU A 94 9.02 18.86 -6.73
N ASN A 95 8.15 18.67 -7.73
CA ASN A 95 6.83 19.28 -7.73
C ASN A 95 5.94 18.67 -6.63
N ASN A 96 5.89 19.36 -5.48
CA ASN A 96 5.17 18.93 -4.29
C ASN A 96 3.68 18.64 -4.54
N LYS A 97 2.99 19.41 -5.39
CA LYS A 97 1.54 19.22 -5.64
C LYS A 97 1.26 17.92 -6.37
N LEU A 98 2.02 17.63 -7.43
CA LEU A 98 1.82 16.42 -8.23
C LEU A 98 2.18 15.17 -7.44
N ILE A 99 3.27 15.22 -6.66
CA ILE A 99 3.67 14.09 -5.82
C ILE A 99 2.64 13.84 -4.70
N MET A 100 2.14 14.87 -4.03
CA MET A 100 1.11 14.69 -3.01
C MET A 100 -0.16 14.05 -3.58
N ALA A 101 -0.63 14.52 -4.75
CA ALA A 101 -1.80 13.93 -5.40
C ALA A 101 -1.59 12.46 -5.75
N GLY A 102 -0.46 12.13 -6.39
CA GLY A 102 -0.10 10.75 -6.71
C GLY A 102 0.07 9.88 -5.46
N PHE A 103 0.64 10.44 -4.40
CA PHE A 103 0.88 9.74 -3.14
C PHE A 103 -0.43 9.37 -2.45
N TYR A 104 -1.38 10.30 -2.31
CA TYR A 104 -2.64 9.97 -1.65
C TYR A 104 -3.42 8.93 -2.45
N LEU A 105 -3.46 9.04 -3.78
CA LEU A 105 -4.09 8.03 -4.63
C LEU A 105 -3.42 6.67 -4.50
N LEU A 106 -2.09 6.62 -4.50
CA LEU A 106 -1.33 5.39 -4.34
C LEU A 106 -1.53 4.79 -2.94
N PHE A 107 -1.40 5.60 -1.89
CA PHE A 107 -1.48 5.16 -0.50
C PHE A 107 -2.87 4.62 -0.17
N ILE A 108 -3.92 5.36 -0.54
CA ILE A 108 -5.31 4.93 -0.37
C ILE A 108 -5.60 3.71 -1.24
N GLY A 109 -5.18 3.74 -2.51
CA GLY A 109 -5.36 2.65 -3.45
C GLY A 109 -4.76 1.35 -2.94
N VAL A 110 -3.47 1.35 -2.58
CA VAL A 110 -2.78 0.17 -2.02
C VAL A 110 -3.49 -0.31 -0.77
N ASN A 111 -3.69 0.54 0.23
CA ASN A 111 -4.22 0.11 1.52
C ASN A 111 -5.65 -0.43 1.42
N ILE A 112 -6.57 0.30 0.76
CA ILE A 112 -7.96 -0.14 0.66
C ILE A 112 -8.07 -1.38 -0.23
N THR A 113 -7.32 -1.47 -1.34
CA THR A 113 -7.31 -2.68 -2.18
C THR A 113 -6.90 -3.89 -1.37
N LEU A 114 -5.80 -3.79 -0.62
CA LEU A 114 -5.26 -4.90 0.15
C LEU A 114 -6.14 -5.28 1.34
N ILE A 115 -6.71 -4.30 2.05
CA ILE A 115 -7.69 -4.57 3.11
C ILE A 115 -8.92 -5.28 2.55
N THR A 116 -9.45 -4.82 1.40
CA THR A 116 -10.63 -5.43 0.77
C THR A 116 -10.32 -6.83 0.28
N LEU A 117 -9.14 -7.06 -0.32
CA LEU A 117 -8.68 -8.37 -0.76
C LEU A 117 -8.48 -9.32 0.42
N ALA A 118 -7.94 -8.82 1.52
CA ALA A 118 -7.79 -9.59 2.76
C ALA A 118 -9.14 -9.99 3.34
N ALA A 119 -10.07 -9.03 3.46
CA ALA A 119 -11.42 -9.29 3.93
C ALA A 119 -12.13 -10.33 3.05
N ALA A 120 -12.05 -10.18 1.72
CA ALA A 120 -12.60 -11.16 0.79
C ALA A 120 -11.98 -12.56 1.00
N GLY A 121 -10.66 -12.64 1.14
CA GLY A 121 -9.98 -13.91 1.36
C GLY A 121 -10.33 -14.57 2.69
N ALA A 122 -10.43 -13.78 3.76
CA ALA A 122 -10.82 -14.26 5.09
C ALA A 122 -12.28 -14.73 5.11
N VAL A 123 -13.22 -13.94 4.56
CA VAL A 123 -14.64 -14.30 4.50
C VAL A 123 -14.84 -15.53 3.62
N GLY A 124 -14.37 -15.51 2.38
CA GLY A 124 -14.52 -16.65 1.47
C GLY A 124 -13.88 -17.91 2.01
N GLY A 125 -12.71 -17.78 2.64
CA GLY A 125 -12.00 -18.89 3.22
C GLY A 125 -12.68 -19.45 4.47
N TYR A 126 -13.30 -18.59 5.28
CA TYR A 126 -14.12 -19.02 6.42
C TYR A 126 -15.32 -19.86 5.96
N TYR A 127 -16.09 -19.37 4.97
CA TYR A 127 -17.24 -20.10 4.46
C TYR A 127 -16.85 -21.43 3.82
N LEU A 128 -15.76 -21.45 3.04
CA LEU A 128 -15.30 -22.66 2.38
C LEU A 128 -14.71 -23.69 3.36
N ASN A 129 -13.77 -23.27 4.20
CA ASN A 129 -12.92 -24.20 4.96
C ASN A 129 -13.40 -24.45 6.40
N ILE A 130 -14.26 -23.59 6.95
CA ILE A 130 -14.79 -23.74 8.32
C ILE A 130 -16.25 -24.15 8.29
N MET A 131 -17.07 -23.42 7.52
CA MET A 131 -18.50 -23.71 7.39
C MET A 131 -18.80 -24.82 6.36
N HIS A 132 -17.82 -25.23 5.56
CA HIS A 132 -17.97 -26.22 4.49
C HIS A 132 -19.11 -25.89 3.52
N ALA A 133 -19.30 -24.59 3.23
CA ALA A 133 -20.32 -24.12 2.32
C ALA A 133 -20.03 -24.58 0.87
N PRO A 134 -21.07 -24.84 0.07
CA PRO A 134 -20.93 -25.08 -1.37
C PRO A 134 -20.14 -23.96 -2.07
N VAL A 135 -19.41 -24.32 -3.12
CA VAL A 135 -18.56 -23.38 -3.86
C VAL A 135 -19.39 -22.26 -4.50
N GLU A 136 -20.61 -22.58 -4.92
CA GLU A 136 -21.56 -21.65 -5.51
C GLU A 136 -21.94 -20.53 -4.52
N ASP A 137 -22.16 -20.89 -3.24
CA ASP A 137 -22.49 -19.94 -2.19
C ASP A 137 -21.29 -19.04 -1.88
N VAL A 138 -20.10 -19.63 -1.75
CA VAL A 138 -18.85 -18.88 -1.56
C VAL A 138 -18.62 -17.89 -2.70
N ARG A 139 -18.85 -18.32 -3.96
CA ARG A 139 -18.74 -17.45 -5.13
C ARG A 139 -19.73 -16.29 -5.05
N SER A 140 -20.99 -16.54 -4.69
CA SER A 140 -22.03 -15.52 -4.59
C SER A 140 -21.67 -14.41 -3.58
N ILE A 141 -20.93 -14.77 -2.53
CA ILE A 141 -20.44 -13.84 -1.50
C ILE A 141 -19.24 -13.02 -2.02
N LEU A 142 -18.34 -13.65 -2.77
CA LEU A 142 -17.10 -13.01 -3.23
C LEU A 142 -17.26 -12.17 -4.50
N GLU A 143 -18.14 -12.57 -5.40
CA GLU A 143 -18.34 -11.92 -6.71
C GLU A 143 -18.63 -10.40 -6.60
N PRO A 144 -19.46 -9.92 -5.65
CA PRO A 144 -19.66 -8.49 -5.42
C PRO A 144 -18.39 -7.72 -5.01
N MET A 145 -17.39 -8.38 -4.43
CA MET A 145 -16.14 -7.73 -3.98
C MET A 145 -15.12 -7.56 -5.12
N VAL A 146 -15.24 -8.33 -6.20
CA VAL A 146 -14.27 -8.34 -7.31
C VAL A 146 -14.21 -6.98 -8.01
N ASN A 147 -15.34 -6.37 -8.32
CA ASN A 147 -15.38 -5.10 -9.04
C ASN A 147 -14.83 -3.92 -8.20
N PRO A 148 -15.19 -3.77 -6.90
CA PRO A 148 -14.53 -2.81 -6.01
C PRO A 148 -13.01 -2.97 -5.97
N ILE A 149 -12.50 -4.20 -5.82
CA ILE A 149 -11.05 -4.48 -5.79
C ILE A 149 -10.39 -4.04 -7.11
N ARG A 150 -11.02 -4.33 -8.25
CA ARG A 150 -10.52 -3.89 -9.57
C ARG A 150 -10.45 -2.37 -9.68
N LEU A 151 -11.49 -1.66 -9.26
CA LEU A 151 -11.53 -0.19 -9.30
C LEU A 151 -10.44 0.43 -8.42
N LEU A 152 -10.27 -0.08 -7.20
CA LEU A 152 -9.23 0.39 -6.29
C LEU A 152 -7.81 0.08 -6.81
N SER A 153 -7.65 -1.06 -7.49
CA SER A 153 -6.39 -1.39 -8.17
C SER A 153 -6.08 -0.41 -9.30
N LEU A 154 -7.10 0.03 -10.07
CA LEU A 154 -6.92 1.06 -11.09
C LEU A 154 -6.52 2.41 -10.48
N ILE A 155 -7.15 2.81 -9.36
CA ILE A 155 -6.77 4.02 -8.62
C ILE A 155 -5.31 3.94 -8.16
N THR A 156 -4.88 2.76 -7.69
CA THR A 156 -3.50 2.49 -7.30
C THR A 156 -2.52 2.72 -8.46
N ILE A 157 -2.84 2.20 -9.64
CA ILE A 157 -2.02 2.37 -10.85
C ILE A 157 -1.95 3.85 -11.25
N VAL A 158 -3.09 4.55 -11.26
CA VAL A 158 -3.12 6.00 -11.58
C VAL A 158 -2.27 6.79 -10.60
N GLY A 159 -2.37 6.51 -9.30
CA GLY A 159 -1.54 7.12 -8.27
C GLY A 159 -0.05 6.88 -8.51
N ALA A 160 0.34 5.63 -8.80
CA ALA A 160 1.73 5.28 -9.11
C ALA A 160 2.26 6.04 -10.33
N LEU A 161 1.48 6.11 -11.42
CA LEU A 161 1.87 6.82 -12.64
C LEU A 161 2.09 8.32 -12.38
N ILE A 162 1.14 8.98 -11.69
CA ILE A 162 1.26 10.39 -11.33
C ILE A 162 2.53 10.65 -10.50
N LEU A 163 2.82 9.76 -9.56
CA LEU A 163 3.95 9.87 -8.64
C LEU A 163 5.31 9.70 -9.35
N LEU A 164 5.34 8.94 -10.45
CA LEU A 164 6.54 8.75 -11.27
C LEU A 164 6.80 9.89 -12.27
N ILE A 165 5.81 10.67 -12.68
CA ILE A 165 5.99 11.77 -13.65
C ILE A 165 7.11 12.75 -13.23
N PRO A 166 7.13 13.28 -11.99
CA PRO A 166 8.22 14.16 -11.52
C PRO A 166 9.58 13.48 -11.59
N VAL A 167 9.66 12.22 -11.19
CA VAL A 167 10.90 11.42 -11.20
C VAL A 167 11.44 11.32 -12.63
N TYR A 168 10.60 10.89 -13.58
CA TYR A 168 10.99 10.79 -14.99
C TYR A 168 11.43 12.13 -15.57
N ARG A 169 10.73 13.23 -15.26
CA ARG A 169 11.12 14.57 -15.72
C ARG A 169 12.48 14.99 -15.20
N THR A 170 12.83 14.63 -13.97
CA THR A 170 14.15 14.93 -13.41
C THR A 170 15.26 14.11 -14.07
N PHE A 171 15.01 12.86 -14.43
CA PHE A 171 16.00 12.04 -15.15
C PHE A 171 16.14 12.39 -16.64
N ALA A 172 15.06 12.86 -17.29
CA ALA A 172 15.04 13.22 -18.70
C ALA A 172 15.72 14.56 -19.02
N ARG A 173 15.83 15.48 -18.04
CA ARG A 173 16.50 16.79 -18.16
C ARG A 173 18.04 16.67 -18.07
N LYS A 174 18.63 15.74 -18.83
CA LYS A 174 20.09 15.72 -19.04
C LYS A 174 20.56 16.99 -19.74
#